data_AF-F2AXD7-F1
#
_entry.id   AF-F2AXD7-F1
#
_cell.length_a   1.000
_cell.length_b   1.000
_cell.length_c   1.000
_cell.angle_alpha   90.00
_cell.angle_beta   90.00
_cell.angle_gamma   90.00
#
_symmetry.space_group_name_H-M   'P 1'
#
loop_
_entity.id
_entity.type
_entity.pdbx_description
1 polymer ?
#
loop_
_entity_poly.entity_id
_entity_poly.type
_entity_poly.pdbx_seq_one_letter_code
_entity_poly.pdbx_strand_id
1 'polypeptide(L)'
;MYLLPCPHCEESAEVSPARAGDQIPCPHCGQNIPVPKLGELRQLPTAEGDAATEKSKAKAAEGRANRPTVLFTALGLLAAGLFLAAAFCVVNWATISVPLTTEGHIDEFRQAYKEVSSAQMIREWEEINRNGVDLPAMYQYRVMELDKQAWLTNAGLFSGAGLLAVIGAFFVGRSGRASEV
;
A
#
# COMPACT_ATOMS: atom_id res chain seq x y z
N MET A 1 -41.74 -6.16 18.51
CA MET A 1 -43.10 -6.73 18.44
C MET A 1 -43.13 -7.80 17.35
N TYR A 2 -43.98 -8.83 17.44
CA TYR A 2 -44.03 -9.93 16.46
C TYR A 2 -45.30 -9.84 15.60
N LEU A 3 -45.20 -10.19 14.32
CA LEU A 3 -46.33 -10.25 13.40
C LEU A 3 -46.86 -11.68 13.34
N LEU A 4 -48.11 -11.88 13.76
CA LEU A 4 -48.81 -13.15 13.68
C LEU A 4 -49.86 -13.10 12.56
N PRO A 5 -49.75 -13.92 11.50
CA PRO A 5 -50.76 -13.96 10.45
C PRO A 5 -52.08 -14.55 10.97
N CYS A 6 -53.20 -13.89 10.69
CA CYS A 6 -54.52 -14.39 11.06
C CYS A 6 -54.95 -15.54 10.13
N PRO A 7 -55.43 -16.68 10.66
CA PRO A 7 -55.90 -17.79 9.82
C PRO A 7 -57.23 -17.52 9.08
N HIS A 8 -57.93 -16.42 9.41
CA HIS A 8 -59.25 -16.10 8.86
C HIS A 8 -59.24 -14.98 7.83
N CYS A 9 -58.33 -14.01 7.96
CA CYS A 9 -58.23 -12.89 7.02
C CYS A 9 -56.84 -12.73 6.40
N GLU A 10 -55.89 -13.62 6.73
CA GLU A 10 -54.48 -13.61 6.29
C GLU A 10 -53.69 -12.34 6.65
N GLU A 11 -54.33 -11.34 7.24
CA GLU A 11 -53.72 -10.10 7.69
C GLU A 11 -52.91 -10.31 8.97
N SER A 12 -51.74 -9.65 9.06
CA SER A 12 -50.84 -9.78 10.20
C SER A 12 -51.28 -8.91 11.38
N ALA A 13 -51.50 -9.54 12.53
CA ALA A 13 -51.76 -8.84 13.79
C ALA A 13 -50.46 -8.67 14.60
N GLU A 14 -50.26 -7.48 15.17
CA GLU A 14 -49.13 -7.23 16.07
C GLU A 14 -49.39 -7.87 17.44
N VAL A 15 -48.49 -8.73 17.87
CA VAL A 15 -48.60 -9.45 19.15
C VAL A 15 -47.37 -9.17 20.01
N SER A 16 -47.62 -8.86 21.29
CA SER A 16 -46.56 -8.73 22.29
C SER A 16 -46.23 -10.10 22.90
N PRO A 17 -44.95 -10.36 23.24
CA PRO A 17 -44.54 -11.63 23.83
C PRO A 17 -45.17 -11.90 25.20
N ALA A 18 -45.77 -10.90 25.85
CA ALA A 18 -46.48 -11.03 27.12
C ALA A 18 -47.85 -11.73 27.00
N ARG A 19 -48.40 -11.86 25.78
CA ARG A 19 -49.69 -12.52 25.49
C ARG A 19 -49.52 -13.91 24.87
N ALA A 20 -48.35 -14.51 25.03
CA ALA A 20 -48.04 -15.82 24.48
C ALA A 20 -48.86 -16.92 25.15
N GLY A 21 -49.60 -17.70 24.35
CA GLY A 21 -50.51 -18.73 24.86
C GLY A 21 -51.94 -18.27 25.14
N ASP A 22 -52.25 -16.97 24.95
CA ASP A 22 -53.61 -16.42 25.08
C ASP A 22 -54.34 -16.39 23.73
N GLN A 23 -55.64 -16.05 23.75
CA GLN A 23 -56.42 -15.73 22.56
C GLN A 23 -56.61 -14.23 22.45
N ILE A 24 -56.29 -13.65 21.29
CA ILE A 24 -56.49 -12.23 21.03
C ILE A 24 -57.49 -12.01 19.89
N PRO A 25 -58.37 -10.99 19.96
CA PRO A 25 -59.20 -10.64 18.82
C PRO A 25 -58.35 -10.02 17.70
N CYS A 26 -58.57 -10.46 16.47
CA CYS A 26 -57.97 -9.86 15.30
C CYS A 26 -58.47 -8.42 15.11
N PRO A 27 -57.60 -7.42 14.90
CA PRO A 27 -58.04 -6.04 14.66
C PRO A 27 -58.79 -5.86 13.34
N HIS A 28 -58.67 -6.80 12.38
CA HIS A 28 -59.28 -6.69 11.06
C HIS A 28 -60.59 -7.48 10.92
N CYS A 29 -60.66 -8.71 11.41
CA CYS A 29 -61.85 -9.56 11.28
C CYS A 29 -62.62 -9.75 12.60
N GLY A 30 -62.10 -9.27 13.73
CA GLY A 30 -62.72 -9.39 15.05
C GLY A 30 -62.76 -10.81 15.63
N GLN A 31 -62.27 -11.82 14.91
CA GLN A 31 -62.24 -13.21 15.39
C GLN A 31 -61.06 -13.48 16.31
N ASN A 32 -61.24 -14.38 17.28
CA ASN A 32 -60.20 -14.75 18.24
C ASN A 32 -59.15 -15.64 17.57
N ILE A 33 -57.90 -15.17 17.58
CA ILE A 33 -56.73 -15.89 17.08
C ILE A 33 -55.99 -16.49 18.27
N PRO A 34 -55.67 -17.80 18.27
CA PRO A 34 -54.80 -18.38 19.30
C PRO A 34 -53.36 -17.91 19.09
N VAL A 35 -52.77 -17.28 20.10
CA VAL A 35 -51.36 -16.88 20.09
C VAL A 35 -50.50 -18.09 20.46
N PRO A 36 -49.56 -18.52 19.59
CA PRO A 36 -48.66 -19.63 19.89
C PRO A 36 -47.83 -19.41 21.16
N LYS A 37 -47.32 -20.50 21.76
CA LYS A 37 -46.48 -20.41 22.96
C LYS A 37 -45.17 -19.66 22.65
N LEU A 38 -44.57 -19.08 23.69
CA LEU A 38 -43.34 -18.26 23.61
C LEU A 38 -42.20 -18.87 22.78
N GLY A 39 -42.10 -20.21 22.72
CA GLY A 39 -41.10 -20.91 21.91
C GLY A 39 -41.30 -20.79 20.40
N GLU A 40 -42.55 -20.72 19.93
CA GLU A 40 -42.93 -20.63 18.52
C GLU A 40 -43.04 -19.17 18.04
N LEU A 41 -43.39 -18.24 18.94
CA LEU A 41 -43.39 -16.79 18.67
C LEU A 41 -42.01 -16.25 18.29
N ARG A 42 -40.93 -16.81 18.82
CA ARG A 42 -39.54 -16.42 18.47
C ARG A 42 -39.15 -16.76 17.03
N GLN A 43 -39.91 -17.62 16.36
CA GLN A 43 -39.66 -18.01 14.96
C GLN A 43 -40.39 -17.08 13.97
N LEU A 44 -41.28 -16.20 14.45
CA LEU A 44 -42.00 -15.26 13.60
C LEU A 44 -41.12 -14.04 13.28
N PRO A 45 -41.21 -13.51 12.05
CA PRO A 45 -40.48 -12.32 11.64
C PRO A 45 -40.86 -11.13 12.53
N THR A 46 -39.83 -10.51 13.12
CA THR A 46 -39.97 -9.30 13.93
C THR A 46 -39.99 -8.10 12.98
N ALA A 47 -40.93 -7.17 13.16
CA ALA A 47 -41.08 -5.98 12.31
C ALA A 47 -39.83 -5.08 12.25
N GLU A 48 -38.86 -5.28 13.16
CA GLU A 48 -37.61 -4.51 13.24
C GLU A 48 -36.39 -5.23 12.63
N GLY A 49 -36.48 -6.54 12.35
CA GLY A 49 -35.36 -7.39 11.93
C GLY A 49 -34.87 -7.16 10.49
N ASP A 50 -35.77 -6.76 9.60
CA ASP A 50 -35.44 -6.56 8.18
C ASP A 50 -34.72 -5.22 7.95
N ALA A 51 -35.09 -4.17 8.69
CA ALA A 51 -34.49 -2.84 8.55
C ALA A 51 -33.03 -2.77 9.04
N ALA A 52 -32.67 -3.55 10.07
CA ALA A 52 -31.29 -3.60 10.59
C ALA A 52 -30.37 -4.41 9.66
N THR A 53 -30.90 -5.47 9.05
CA THR A 53 -30.16 -6.36 8.14
C THR A 53 -29.94 -5.67 6.78
N GLU A 54 -30.93 -4.94 6.27
CA GLU A 54 -30.81 -4.11 5.06
C GLU A 54 -29.81 -2.96 5.23
N LYS A 55 -29.84 -2.23 6.35
CA LYS A 55 -28.88 -1.14 6.63
C LYS A 55 -27.44 -1.63 6.77
N SER A 56 -27.23 -2.83 7.33
CA SER A 56 -25.91 -3.46 7.43
C SER A 56 -25.37 -3.88 6.06
N LYS A 57 -26.24 -4.46 5.21
CA LYS A 57 -25.89 -4.82 3.82
C LYS A 57 -25.63 -3.59 2.94
N ALA A 58 -26.40 -2.51 3.10
CA ALA A 58 -26.21 -1.24 2.38
C ALA A 58 -24.87 -0.57 2.75
N LYS A 59 -24.52 -0.51 4.04
CA LYS A 59 -23.20 0.00 4.50
C LYS A 59 -22.03 -0.88 4.03
N ALA A 60 -22.22 -2.20 4.00
CA ALA A 60 -21.20 -3.12 3.48
C ALA A 60 -21.04 -3.01 1.95
N ALA A 61 -22.10 -2.66 1.22
CA ALA A 61 -22.09 -2.43 -0.22
C ALA A 61 -21.43 -1.08 -0.58
N GLU A 62 -21.69 0.00 0.18
CA GLU A 62 -21.04 1.31 0.02
C GLU A 62 -19.51 1.23 0.17
N GLY A 63 -19.02 0.47 1.15
CA GLY A 63 -17.58 0.26 1.34
C GLY A 63 -16.91 -0.56 0.22
N ARG A 64 -17.70 -1.28 -0.58
CA ARG A 64 -17.21 -2.08 -1.71
C ARG A 64 -17.20 -1.31 -3.03
N ALA A 65 -18.13 -0.37 -3.22
CA ALA A 65 -18.24 0.44 -4.44
C ALA A 65 -17.04 1.41 -4.62
N ASN A 66 -16.53 2.00 -3.52
CA ASN A 66 -15.44 2.99 -3.60
C ASN A 66 -14.02 2.41 -3.51
N ARG A 67 -13.90 1.10 -3.31
CA ARG A 67 -12.63 0.40 -3.12
C ARG A 67 -11.62 0.54 -4.29
N PRO A 68 -12.03 0.41 -5.58
CA PRO A 68 -11.10 0.58 -6.69
C PRO A 68 -10.64 2.04 -6.84
N THR A 69 -11.51 3.02 -6.57
CA THR A 69 -11.18 4.45 -6.65
C THR A 69 -10.16 4.84 -5.58
N VAL A 70 -10.36 4.41 -4.33
CA VAL A 70 -9.40 4.66 -3.24
C VAL A 70 -8.04 4.02 -3.55
N LEU A 71 -8.03 2.76 -4.01
CA LEU A 71 -6.78 2.07 -4.34
C LEU A 71 -6.05 2.72 -5.52
N PHE A 72 -6.79 3.15 -6.56
CA PHE A 72 -6.23 3.90 -7.69
C PHE A 72 -5.59 5.21 -7.23
N THR A 73 -6.27 6.00 -6.41
CA THR A 73 -5.73 7.26 -5.89
C THR A 73 -4.50 7.04 -5.01
N ALA A 74 -4.51 6.00 -4.16
CA ALA A 74 -3.37 5.64 -3.33
C ALA A 74 -2.15 5.24 -4.16
N LEU A 75 -2.33 4.40 -5.19
CA LEU A 75 -1.26 4.02 -6.10
C LEU A 75 -0.74 5.20 -6.93
N GLY A 76 -1.63 6.10 -7.35
CA GLY A 76 -1.25 7.32 -8.08
C GLY A 76 -0.39 8.26 -7.22
N LEU A 77 -0.79 8.50 -5.96
CA LEU A 77 -0.02 9.30 -5.02
C LEU A 77 1.33 8.65 -4.69
N LEU A 78 1.35 7.33 -4.50
CA LEU A 78 2.58 6.58 -4.28
C LEU A 78 3.53 6.71 -5.47
N ALA A 79 3.03 6.53 -6.71
CA ALA A 79 3.80 6.70 -7.92
C ALA A 79 4.37 8.11 -8.03
N ALA A 80 3.57 9.14 -7.78
CA ALA A 80 4.03 10.53 -7.79
C ALA A 80 5.15 10.78 -6.78
N GLY A 81 5.01 10.29 -5.54
CA GLY A 81 6.04 10.39 -4.51
C GLY A 81 7.34 9.70 -4.91
N LEU A 82 7.25 8.50 -5.51
CA LEU A 82 8.42 7.76 -6.00
C LEU A 82 9.12 8.49 -7.15
N PHE A 83 8.38 9.07 -8.10
CA PHE A 83 8.99 9.85 -9.18
C PHE A 83 9.64 11.15 -8.69
N LEU A 84 9.06 11.80 -7.68
CA LEU A 84 9.70 12.96 -7.04
C LEU A 84 11.01 12.57 -6.35
N ALA A 85 11.04 11.44 -5.63
CA ALA A 85 12.26 10.91 -5.03
C ALA A 85 13.31 10.55 -6.08
N ALA A 86 12.89 9.92 -7.19
CA ALA A 86 13.78 9.62 -8.32
C ALA A 86 14.36 10.89 -8.95
N ALA A 87 13.53 11.90 -9.20
CA ALA A 87 13.96 13.19 -9.74
C ALA A 87 14.97 13.87 -8.82
N PHE A 88 14.71 13.88 -7.50
CA PHE A 88 15.67 14.39 -6.51
C PHE A 88 17.01 13.66 -6.57
N CYS A 89 17.01 12.33 -6.69
CA CYS A 89 18.25 11.55 -6.83
C CYS A 89 19.00 11.90 -8.11
N VAL A 90 18.31 12.08 -9.25
CA VAL A 90 18.92 12.47 -10.52
C VAL A 90 19.54 13.85 -10.44
N VAL A 91 18.89 14.82 -9.77
CA VAL A 91 19.45 16.16 -9.56
C VAL A 91 20.74 16.07 -8.76
N ASN A 92 20.74 15.34 -7.63
CA ASN A 92 21.95 15.16 -6.82
C ASN A 92 23.07 14.48 -7.62
N TRP A 93 22.75 13.43 -8.38
CA TRP A 93 23.68 12.76 -9.28
C TRP A 93 24.30 13.73 -10.30
N ALA A 94 23.49 14.59 -10.91
CA ALA A 94 23.94 15.55 -11.91
C ALA A 94 24.81 16.66 -11.31
N THR A 95 24.55 17.05 -10.06
CA THR A 95 25.34 18.09 -9.37
C THR A 95 26.72 17.62 -8.90
N ILE A 96 26.94 16.32 -8.70
CA ILE A 96 28.24 15.80 -8.29
C ILE A 96 29.16 15.72 -9.51
N SER A 97 30.16 16.59 -9.56
CA SER A 97 31.27 16.50 -10.52
C SER A 97 32.41 15.67 -9.93
N VAL A 98 32.79 14.59 -10.62
CA VAL A 98 33.98 13.79 -10.25
C VAL A 98 35.17 14.33 -11.04
N PRO A 99 36.16 14.96 -10.38
CA PRO A 99 37.21 15.70 -11.08
C PRO A 99 38.29 14.81 -11.70
N LEU A 100 38.49 13.60 -11.16
CA LEU A 100 39.53 12.68 -11.58
C LEU A 100 38.98 11.24 -11.57
N THR A 101 39.22 10.50 -12.65
CA THR A 101 38.87 9.09 -12.73
C THR A 101 40.01 8.23 -12.18
N THR A 102 39.70 6.99 -11.82
CA THR A 102 40.70 6.04 -11.34
C THR A 102 41.79 5.82 -12.40
N GLU A 103 41.42 5.73 -13.68
CA GLU A 103 42.34 5.59 -14.80
C GLU A 103 43.23 6.82 -14.95
N GLY A 104 42.66 8.03 -14.84
CA GLY A 104 43.41 9.27 -14.91
C GLY A 104 44.43 9.38 -13.78
N HIS A 105 44.05 8.97 -12.57
CA HIS A 105 44.94 8.94 -11.42
C HIS A 105 46.07 7.90 -11.57
N ILE A 106 45.77 6.72 -12.11
CA ILE A 106 46.79 5.70 -12.42
C ILE A 106 47.77 6.22 -13.46
N ASP A 107 47.29 6.92 -14.48
CA ASP A 107 48.16 7.49 -15.52
C ASP A 107 49.03 8.63 -14.99
N GLU A 108 48.49 9.48 -14.10
CA GLU A 108 49.25 10.52 -13.39
C GLU A 108 50.40 9.89 -12.59
N PHE A 109 50.11 8.88 -11.78
CA PHE A 109 51.13 8.13 -11.05
C PHE A 109 52.15 7.48 -11.98
N ARG A 110 51.69 6.84 -13.06
CA ARG A 110 52.56 6.20 -14.04
C ARG A 110 53.51 7.20 -14.70
N GLN A 111 53.07 8.42 -14.97
CA GLN A 111 53.92 9.48 -15.49
C GLN A 111 54.93 9.95 -14.45
N ALA A 112 54.49 10.23 -13.22
CA ALA A 112 55.37 10.61 -12.12
C ALA A 112 56.48 9.57 -11.89
N TYR A 113 56.13 8.27 -11.88
CA TYR A 113 57.11 7.19 -11.71
C TYR A 113 58.18 7.10 -12.81
N LYS A 114 57.90 7.59 -14.03
CA LYS A 114 58.90 7.63 -15.11
C LYS A 114 59.99 8.68 -14.87
N GLU A 115 59.68 9.71 -14.08
CA GLU A 115 60.60 10.81 -13.79
C GLU A 115 61.45 10.54 -12.53
N VAL A 116 61.03 9.58 -11.70
CA VAL A 116 61.74 9.20 -10.48
C VAL A 116 63.02 8.43 -10.80
N SER A 117 64.12 8.78 -10.12
CA SER A 117 65.39 8.06 -10.26
C SER A 117 65.33 6.64 -9.67
N SER A 118 66.06 5.70 -10.26
CA SER A 118 66.14 4.32 -9.75
C SER A 118 66.64 4.23 -8.31
N ALA A 119 67.58 5.10 -7.92
CA ALA A 119 68.08 5.17 -6.54
C ALA A 119 67.01 5.62 -5.54
N GLN A 120 66.06 6.48 -5.95
CA GLN A 120 64.94 6.87 -5.11
C GLN A 120 63.93 5.73 -4.94
N MET A 121 63.59 5.01 -6.02
CA MET A 121 62.69 3.86 -5.93
C MET A 121 63.21 2.76 -4.98
N ILE A 122 64.53 2.49 -5.01
CA ILE A 122 65.15 1.51 -4.10
C ILE A 122 64.99 1.95 -2.63
N ARG A 123 65.19 3.25 -2.34
CA ARG A 123 65.02 3.79 -0.99
C ARG A 123 63.57 3.72 -0.51
N GLU A 124 62.62 4.10 -1.36
CA GLU A 124 61.19 3.99 -1.06
C GLU A 124 60.79 2.52 -0.82
N TRP A 125 61.32 1.59 -1.61
CA TRP A 125 61.09 0.15 -1.40
C TRP A 125 61.67 -0.35 -0.07
N GLU A 126 62.91 0.03 0.28
CA GLU A 126 63.51 -0.33 1.57
C GLU A 126 62.72 0.24 2.75
N GLU A 127 62.20 1.46 2.61
CA GLU A 127 61.36 2.12 3.59
C GLU A 127 60.03 1.39 3.76
N ILE A 128 59.34 1.06 2.67
CA ILE A 128 58.11 0.25 2.68
C ILE A 128 58.36 -1.12 3.32
N ASN A 129 59.49 -1.77 3.00
CA ASN A 129 59.81 -3.08 3.56
C ASN A 129 60.13 -3.03 5.06
N ARG A 130 60.65 -1.90 5.54
CA ARG A 130 60.94 -1.67 6.96
C ARG A 130 59.71 -1.27 7.76
N ASN A 131 58.91 -0.35 7.23
CA ASN A 131 57.82 0.32 7.96
C ASN A 131 56.44 -0.28 7.62
N GLY A 132 56.35 -1.12 6.60
CA GLY A 132 55.09 -1.62 6.04
C GLY A 132 54.50 -0.66 4.99
N VAL A 133 53.52 -1.16 4.24
CA VAL A 133 52.71 -0.33 3.34
C VAL A 133 51.61 0.32 4.17
N ASP A 134 51.66 1.64 4.32
CA ASP A 134 50.53 2.39 4.87
C ASP A 134 49.44 2.46 3.79
N LEU A 135 48.25 1.93 4.08
CA LEU A 135 47.12 1.94 3.15
C LEU A 135 46.34 3.23 3.43
N PRO A 136 46.44 4.25 2.57
CA PRO A 136 45.70 5.48 2.80
C PRO A 136 44.20 5.19 2.78
N ALA A 137 43.45 5.98 3.53
CA ALA A 137 41.99 6.02 3.38
C ALA A 137 41.63 6.27 1.90
N MET A 138 40.46 5.78 1.50
CA MET A 138 39.99 5.88 0.12
C MET A 138 40.11 7.32 -0.40
N TYR A 139 40.72 7.48 -1.57
CA TYR A 139 40.88 8.80 -2.20
C TYR A 139 39.53 9.50 -2.36
N GLN A 140 39.52 10.83 -2.16
CA GLN A 140 38.29 11.62 -2.19
C GLN A 140 37.53 11.50 -3.51
N TYR A 141 38.24 11.49 -4.64
CA TYR A 141 37.61 11.31 -5.95
C TYR A 141 36.86 9.98 -6.05
N ARG A 142 37.36 8.93 -5.39
CA ARG A 142 36.73 7.60 -5.37
C ARG A 142 35.50 7.58 -4.47
N VAL A 143 35.54 8.26 -3.33
CA VAL A 143 34.35 8.45 -2.47
C VAL A 143 33.26 9.17 -3.25
N MET A 144 33.59 10.28 -3.93
CA MET A 144 32.66 11.04 -4.76
C MET A 144 32.07 10.20 -5.91
N GLU A 145 32.89 9.34 -6.54
CA GLU A 145 32.45 8.41 -7.57
C GLU A 145 31.41 7.41 -7.02
N LEU A 146 31.68 6.82 -5.86
CA LEU A 146 30.76 5.88 -5.20
C LEU A 146 29.46 6.56 -4.78
N ASP A 147 29.53 7.74 -4.19
CA ASP A 147 28.36 8.53 -3.82
C ASP A 147 27.51 8.84 -5.05
N LYS A 148 28.15 9.25 -6.15
CA LYS A 148 27.48 9.47 -7.42
C LYS A 148 26.80 8.18 -7.92
N GLN A 149 27.47 7.03 -7.90
CA GLN A 149 26.85 5.76 -8.30
C GLN A 149 25.67 5.37 -7.40
N ALA A 150 25.75 5.63 -6.10
CA ALA A 150 24.65 5.37 -5.16
C ALA A 150 23.41 6.18 -5.51
N TRP A 151 23.56 7.48 -5.82
CA TRP A 151 22.45 8.32 -6.30
C TRP A 151 21.80 7.78 -7.57
N LEU A 152 22.60 7.33 -8.54
CA LEU A 152 22.09 6.75 -9.78
C LEU A 152 21.31 5.46 -9.53
N THR A 153 21.82 4.60 -8.65
CA THR A 153 21.19 3.33 -8.28
C THR A 153 19.85 3.57 -7.58
N ASN A 154 19.81 4.50 -6.63
CA ASN A 154 18.59 4.89 -5.93
C ASN A 154 17.56 5.52 -6.89
N ALA A 155 18.00 6.38 -7.82
CA ALA A 155 17.13 6.92 -8.86
C ALA A 155 16.48 5.81 -9.70
N GLY A 156 17.26 4.79 -10.07
CA GLY A 156 16.77 3.61 -10.79
C GLY A 156 15.73 2.82 -9.99
N LEU A 157 16.00 2.57 -8.70
CA LEU A 157 15.08 1.85 -7.81
C LEU A 157 13.74 2.59 -7.66
N PHE A 158 13.77 3.90 -7.38
CA PHE A 158 12.54 4.69 -7.24
C PHE A 158 11.76 4.80 -8.56
N SER A 159 12.45 4.98 -9.68
CA SER A 159 11.82 5.00 -11.00
C SER A 159 11.15 3.67 -11.33
N GLY A 160 11.82 2.55 -11.05
CA GLY A 160 11.27 1.21 -11.25
C GLY A 160 10.04 0.95 -10.38
N ALA A 161 10.11 1.26 -9.09
CA ALA A 161 8.97 1.14 -8.18
C ALA A 161 7.80 2.06 -8.58
N GLY A 162 8.08 3.29 -9.01
CA GLY A 162 7.08 4.23 -9.51
C GLY A 162 6.35 3.70 -10.73
N LEU A 163 7.07 3.12 -11.70
CA LEU A 163 6.48 2.48 -12.88
C LEU A 163 5.58 1.30 -12.50
N LEU A 164 6.01 0.45 -11.56
CA LEU A 164 5.18 -0.66 -11.08
C LEU A 164 3.89 -0.16 -10.42
N ALA A 165 3.95 0.93 -9.64
CA ALA A 165 2.77 1.54 -9.05
C ALA A 165 1.81 2.12 -10.12
N VAL A 166 2.32 2.76 -11.17
CA VAL A 166 1.52 3.23 -12.31
C VAL A 166 0.84 2.07 -13.03
N ILE A 167 1.59 0.99 -13.30
CA ILE A 167 1.04 -0.22 -13.93
C ILE A 167 -0.07 -0.81 -13.06
N GLY A 168 0.16 -0.91 -11.74
CA GLY A 168 -0.85 -1.36 -10.78
C GLY A 168 -2.11 -0.49 -10.81
N ALA A 169 -1.94 0.84 -10.79
CA ALA A 169 -3.05 1.78 -10.89
C ALA A 169 -3.85 1.58 -12.19
N PHE A 170 -3.17 1.39 -13.32
CA PHE A 170 -3.81 1.15 -14.60
C PHE A 170 -4.71 -0.10 -14.58
N PHE A 171 -4.22 -1.22 -14.03
CA PHE A 171 -5.01 -2.45 -13.90
C PHE A 171 -6.21 -2.29 -12.95
N VAL A 172 -6.00 -1.64 -11.80
CA VAL A 172 -7.08 -1.36 -10.82
C VAL A 172 -8.16 -0.48 -11.45
N GLY A 173 -7.77 0.57 -12.16
CA GLY A 173 -8.70 1.46 -12.86
C GLY A 173 -9.50 0.74 -13.96
N ARG A 174 -8.86 -0.20 -14.68
CA ARG A 174 -9.54 -1.03 -15.67
C ARG A 174 -10.55 -2.01 -15.04
N SER A 175 -10.21 -2.63 -13.91
CA SER A 175 -11.14 -3.52 -13.20
C SER A 175 -12.33 -2.79 -12.59
N GLY A 176 -12.16 -1.54 -12.15
CA GLY A 176 -13.26 -0.73 -11.61
C GLY A 176 -14.31 -0.37 -12.67
N ARG A 177 -13.89 -0.02 -13.90
CA ARG A 177 -14.82 0.29 -15.01
C ARG A 177 -15.59 -0.93 -15.50
N ALA A 178 -15.03 -2.13 -15.39
CA ALA A 178 -15.69 -3.36 -15.83
C ALA A 178 -16.84 -3.80 -14.91
N SER A 179 -16.90 -3.31 -13.66
CA SER A 179 -17.99 -3.60 -12.72
C SER A 179 -19.15 -2.61 -12.77
N GLU A 180 -19.03 -1.52 -13.53
CA GLU A 180 -20.07 -0.49 -13.70
C GLU A 180 -20.92 -0.67 -14.97
N VAL A 181 -20.61 -1.67 -15.82
CA VAL A 181 -21.35 -2.06 -17.03
C VAL A 181 -22.09 -3.37 -16.78
#